data_AF-A0A0C2N7Z0-F1
#
_entry.id   AF-A0A0C2N7Z0-F1
#
_cell.length_a   1.000
_cell.length_b   1.000
_cell.length_c   1.000
_cell.angle_alpha   90.00
_cell.angle_beta   90.00
_cell.angle_gamma   90.00
#
_symmetry.space_group_name_H-M   'P 1'
#
loop_
_entity.id
_entity.type
_entity.pdbx_description
1 polymer ?
#
loop_
_entity_poly.entity_id
_entity_poly.type
_entity_poly.pdbx_seq_one_letter_code
_entity_poly.pdbx_strand_id
1 'polypeptide(L)'
;MASFVYFVIDTCAAMNQVITGGITYIDVVKASVESLIKYRIRSDQSSNRPRERYMLVYYDFKNRRVCKSSLRETCDKLLTRLKFISCAGVSKLAQSLQETFEFINIARLSSGIESFSCGRKPMYIEPSAIIILTISRQTYNVTLNAMTSHREGMDLYAQPYRWDEKLFTIYFTSPRPMKNGTAGTCSPLNELSAETGGFVTSCSNVNHSVTELNRILDFVRRTSIRINIHIIKESSMRSEGRVNRDIPPEVDLPAEQRPAQRPTIYACLMHVPLNLVGVYSNWPIPESYNQLKIVDKIPPRLSIPNMAFDLDKPTKIVNQCIKPDIYSLENPVLFRNFRFLNEEADFEV
;
A
#
# COMPACT_ATOMS: atom_id res chain seq x y z
N MET A 1 -14.83 -6.89 -11.94
CA MET A 1 -14.60 -7.08 -10.49
C MET A 1 -14.67 -5.73 -9.80
N ALA A 2 -15.27 -5.63 -8.60
CA ALA A 2 -15.37 -4.35 -7.89
C ALA A 2 -14.04 -3.98 -7.22
N SER A 3 -13.64 -2.71 -7.32
CA SER A 3 -12.55 -2.15 -6.50
C SER A 3 -13.12 -1.54 -5.23
N PHE A 4 -12.42 -1.67 -4.11
CA PHE A 4 -12.86 -1.17 -2.81
C PHE A 4 -12.13 0.11 -2.46
N VAL A 5 -12.87 1.13 -2.02
CA VAL A 5 -12.33 2.45 -1.69
C VAL A 5 -12.83 2.85 -0.30
N TYR A 6 -11.90 3.03 0.62
CA TYR A 6 -12.14 3.39 2.01
C TYR A 6 -11.72 4.84 2.24
N PHE A 7 -12.68 5.73 2.47
CA PHE A 7 -12.43 7.11 2.87
C PHE A 7 -12.32 7.17 4.40
N VAL A 8 -11.09 7.34 4.90
CA VAL A 8 -10.82 7.54 6.33
C VAL A 8 -10.66 9.04 6.58
N ILE A 9 -11.66 9.65 7.20
CA ILE A 9 -11.70 11.09 7.45
C ILE A 9 -11.29 11.38 8.89
N ASP A 10 -10.30 12.26 9.06
CA ASP A 10 -10.00 12.81 10.38
C ASP A 10 -11.10 13.81 10.77
N THR A 11 -11.67 13.63 11.97
CA THR A 11 -12.75 14.45 12.52
C THR A 11 -12.30 15.28 13.73
N CYS A 12 -11.01 15.49 13.92
CA CYS A 12 -10.48 16.37 14.96
C CYS A 12 -10.96 17.83 14.83
N ALA A 13 -10.89 18.58 15.93
CA ALA A 13 -11.27 19.99 15.98
C ALA A 13 -10.51 20.88 14.97
N ALA A 14 -9.26 20.52 14.62
CA ALA A 14 -8.45 21.27 13.66
C ALA A 14 -9.10 21.32 12.26
N MET A 15 -9.93 20.33 11.91
CA MET A 15 -10.65 20.27 10.63
C MET A 15 -11.72 21.36 10.49
N ASN A 16 -12.14 22.00 11.59
CA ASN A 16 -13.02 23.18 11.57
C ASN A 16 -12.28 24.49 11.27
N GLN A 17 -10.95 24.45 11.10
CA GLN A 17 -10.22 25.66 10.76
C GLN A 17 -10.63 26.16 9.36
N VAL A 18 -10.92 27.46 9.29
CA VAL A 18 -11.28 28.15 8.05
C VAL A 18 -10.03 28.37 7.20
N ILE A 19 -10.13 28.05 5.90
CA ILE A 19 -9.06 28.24 4.92
C ILE A 19 -9.19 29.64 4.29
N THR A 20 -10.15 29.78 3.37
CA THR A 20 -10.45 30.98 2.59
C THR A 20 -11.95 31.03 2.34
N GLY A 21 -12.56 32.22 2.41
CA GLY A 21 -13.97 32.40 2.06
C GLY A 21 -14.97 31.74 3.03
N GLY A 22 -14.60 31.57 4.31
CA GLY A 22 -15.47 30.95 5.32
C GLY A 22 -15.58 29.42 5.25
N ILE A 23 -14.91 28.80 4.28
CA ILE A 23 -14.93 27.34 4.08
C ILE A 23 -13.90 26.69 5.01
N THR A 24 -14.32 25.65 5.74
CA THR A 24 -13.44 24.86 6.61
C THR A 24 -12.76 23.71 5.87
N TYR A 25 -11.70 23.12 6.46
CA TYR A 25 -11.07 21.92 5.86
C TYR A 25 -12.05 20.75 5.71
N ILE A 26 -12.94 20.54 6.69
CA ILE A 26 -13.94 19.48 6.59
C ILE A 26 -14.93 19.74 5.44
N ASP A 27 -15.28 21.00 5.17
CA ASP A 27 -16.14 21.34 4.02
C ASP A 27 -15.45 21.03 2.69
N VAL A 28 -14.14 21.33 2.58
CA VAL A 28 -13.34 20.95 1.41
C VAL A 28 -13.31 19.43 1.22
N VAL A 29 -13.09 18.67 2.31
CA VAL A 29 -13.12 17.20 2.28
C VAL A 29 -14.47 16.68 1.79
N LYS A 30 -15.56 17.13 2.41
CA LYS A 30 -16.92 16.71 2.05
C LYS A 30 -17.22 17.03 0.59
N ALA A 31 -16.92 18.25 0.14
CA ALA A 31 -17.13 18.67 -1.24
C ALA A 31 -16.30 17.85 -2.24
N SER A 32 -15.07 17.49 -1.88
CA SER A 32 -14.17 16.71 -2.74
C SER A 32 -14.65 15.28 -2.92
N VAL A 33 -15.00 14.61 -1.81
CA VAL A 33 -15.55 13.24 -1.83
C VAL A 33 -16.90 13.21 -2.55
N GLU A 34 -17.77 14.20 -2.30
CA GLU A 34 -19.05 14.32 -2.99
C GLU A 34 -18.90 14.51 -4.49
N SER A 35 -18.01 15.40 -4.91
CA SER A 35 -17.73 15.68 -6.32
C SER A 35 -17.16 14.46 -7.03
N LEU A 36 -16.25 13.73 -6.38
CA LEU A 36 -15.65 12.50 -6.90
C LEU A 36 -16.71 11.43 -7.12
N ILE A 37 -17.54 11.13 -6.11
CA ILE A 37 -18.57 10.10 -6.19
C ILE A 37 -19.60 10.46 -7.27
N LYS A 38 -20.04 11.72 -7.32
CA LYS A 38 -20.98 12.19 -8.36
C LYS A 38 -20.37 12.09 -9.77
N TYR A 39 -19.10 12.45 -9.93
CA TYR A 39 -18.39 12.31 -11.19
C TYR A 39 -18.31 10.84 -11.61
N ARG A 40 -17.98 9.93 -10.68
CA ARG A 40 -17.90 8.50 -10.96
C ARG A 40 -19.24 7.89 -11.34
N ILE A 41 -20.32 8.21 -10.63
CA ILE A 41 -21.69 7.75 -10.96
C ILE A 41 -22.06 8.13 -12.40
N ARG A 42 -21.77 9.37 -12.81
CA ARG A 42 -22.02 9.82 -14.20
C ARG A 42 -21.14 9.09 -15.20
N SER A 43 -19.87 8.87 -14.87
CA SER A 43 -18.93 8.19 -15.78
C SER A 43 -19.22 6.68 -15.93
N ASP A 44 -19.73 6.04 -14.90
CA ASP A 44 -20.09 4.61 -14.90
C ASP A 44 -21.39 4.34 -15.66
N GLN A 45 -22.30 5.31 -15.78
CA GLN A 45 -23.47 5.16 -16.66
C GLN A 45 -23.10 5.14 -18.15
N SER A 46 -21.95 5.71 -18.52
CA SER A 46 -21.50 5.81 -19.91
C SER A 46 -20.57 4.67 -20.34
N SER A 47 -20.12 3.82 -19.42
CA SER A 47 -19.08 2.84 -19.73
C SER A 47 -19.30 1.54 -18.94
N ASN A 48 -19.01 0.39 -19.56
CA ASN A 48 -19.09 -0.94 -18.95
C ASN A 48 -17.97 -1.15 -17.91
N ARG A 49 -17.79 -0.19 -16.99
CA ARG A 49 -16.72 -0.14 -16.00
C ARG A 49 -17.07 -0.98 -14.78
N PRO A 50 -16.06 -1.60 -14.14
CA PRO A 50 -16.25 -2.27 -12.86
C PRO A 50 -16.74 -1.30 -11.79
N ARG A 51 -17.83 -1.66 -11.09
CA ARG A 51 -18.42 -0.85 -10.01
C ARG A 51 -17.45 -0.69 -8.84
N GLU A 52 -17.05 0.53 -8.56
CA GLU A 52 -16.33 0.89 -7.33
C GLU A 52 -17.29 0.82 -6.13
N ARG A 53 -16.82 0.29 -4.99
CA ARG A 53 -17.56 0.26 -3.73
C ARG A 53 -16.88 1.16 -2.71
N TYR A 54 -17.65 2.08 -2.15
CA TYR A 54 -17.15 3.09 -1.23
C TYR A 54 -17.54 2.77 0.21
N MET A 55 -16.61 2.98 1.13
CA MET A 55 -16.84 2.94 2.57
C MET A 55 -16.32 4.22 3.19
N LEU A 56 -17.12 4.81 4.07
CA LEU A 56 -16.79 6.00 4.83
C LEU A 56 -16.48 5.59 6.27
N VAL A 57 -15.32 5.99 6.76
CA VAL A 57 -14.84 5.72 8.12
C VAL A 57 -14.43 7.02 8.79
N TYR A 58 -14.98 7.28 9.97
CA TYR A 58 -14.66 8.48 10.75
C TYR A 58 -14.89 8.22 12.25
N TYR A 59 -14.23 8.99 13.11
CA TYR A 59 -14.51 8.92 14.55
C TYR A 59 -15.66 9.85 14.91
N ASP A 60 -16.70 9.31 15.53
CA ASP A 60 -17.84 10.09 16.02
C ASP A 60 -17.61 10.44 17.50
N PHE A 61 -17.30 11.71 17.75
CA PHE A 61 -17.07 12.23 19.10
C PHE A 61 -18.32 12.24 19.98
N LYS A 62 -19.52 12.35 19.39
CA LYS A 62 -20.77 12.34 20.15
C LYS A 62 -21.03 10.95 20.74
N ASN A 63 -20.81 9.92 19.93
CA ASN A 63 -21.03 8.52 20.33
C ASN A 63 -19.75 7.82 20.82
N ARG A 64 -18.61 8.51 20.83
CA ARG A 64 -17.28 8.03 21.26
C ARG A 64 -16.85 6.71 20.59
N ARG A 65 -17.15 6.54 19.31
CA ARG A 65 -16.87 5.31 18.54
C ARG A 65 -16.49 5.62 17.11
N VAL A 66 -15.82 4.67 16.45
CA VAL A 66 -15.61 4.74 15.00
C VAL A 66 -16.91 4.36 14.30
N CYS A 67 -17.34 5.22 13.38
CA CYS A 67 -18.50 5.00 12.52
C CYS A 67 -18.02 4.55 11.14
N LYS A 68 -18.65 3.49 10.64
CA LYS A 68 -18.29 2.78 9.41
C LYS A 68 -19.53 2.60 8.54
N SER A 69 -19.50 3.06 7.30
CA SER A 69 -20.59 2.80 6.35
C SER A 69 -20.49 1.38 5.77
N SER A 70 -21.55 0.89 5.14
CA SER A 70 -21.50 -0.44 4.50
C SER A 70 -20.96 -0.34 3.08
N LEU A 71 -20.12 -1.28 2.65
CA LEU A 71 -19.68 -1.42 1.26
C LEU A 71 -20.81 -1.76 0.27
N ARG A 72 -21.96 -2.21 0.78
CA ARG A 72 -23.17 -2.51 -0.01
C ARG A 72 -24.15 -1.34 -0.04
N GLU A 73 -23.81 -0.24 0.61
CA GLU A 73 -24.68 0.93 0.71
C GLU A 73 -24.72 1.71 -0.61
N THR A 74 -25.86 2.35 -0.89
CA THR A 74 -25.99 3.21 -2.05
C THR A 74 -25.18 4.50 -1.85
N CYS A 75 -24.67 5.05 -2.95
CA CYS A 75 -23.91 6.30 -2.91
C CYS A 75 -24.70 7.44 -2.24
N ASP A 76 -26.02 7.51 -2.43
CA ASP A 76 -26.86 8.55 -1.82
C ASP A 76 -26.86 8.51 -0.29
N LYS A 77 -26.93 7.31 0.30
CA LYS A 77 -26.89 7.16 1.76
C LYS A 77 -25.51 7.50 2.32
N LEU A 78 -24.45 7.12 1.61
CA LEU A 78 -23.08 7.50 1.96
C LEU A 78 -22.89 9.03 1.90
N LEU A 79 -23.35 9.69 0.83
CA LEU A 79 -23.30 11.15 0.70
C LEU A 79 -24.14 11.85 1.76
N THR A 80 -25.26 11.26 2.17
CA THR A 80 -26.09 11.78 3.26
C THR A 80 -25.30 11.74 4.57
N ARG A 81 -24.64 10.61 4.89
CA ARG A 81 -23.78 10.52 6.09
C ARG A 81 -22.60 11.48 6.04
N LEU A 82 -21.98 11.65 4.89
CA LEU A 82 -20.86 12.57 4.68
C LEU A 82 -21.24 14.00 5.10
N LYS A 83 -22.46 14.45 4.82
CA LYS A 83 -22.95 15.78 5.22
C LYS A 83 -23.01 15.96 6.74
N PHE A 84 -23.42 14.92 7.48
CA PHE A 84 -23.60 14.95 8.93
C PHE A 84 -22.32 14.73 9.74
N ILE A 85 -21.16 14.54 9.10
CA ILE A 85 -19.89 14.49 9.84
C ILE A 85 -19.65 15.82 10.55
N SER A 86 -19.37 15.74 11.84
CA SER A 86 -18.97 16.88 12.67
C SER A 86 -17.55 16.66 13.19
N CYS A 87 -16.83 17.76 13.40
CA CYS A 87 -15.45 17.72 13.85
C CYS A 87 -15.34 18.25 15.28
N ALA A 88 -14.69 17.50 16.16
CA ALA A 88 -14.49 17.85 17.56
C ALA A 88 -13.25 17.15 18.12
N GLY A 89 -12.77 17.58 19.29
CA GLY A 89 -11.74 16.86 20.05
C GLY A 89 -10.37 16.68 19.36
N VAL A 90 -9.57 15.78 19.94
CA VAL A 90 -8.23 15.39 19.46
C VAL A 90 -8.34 14.27 18.44
N SER A 91 -7.48 14.25 17.41
CA SER A 91 -7.52 13.22 16.37
C SER A 91 -7.51 11.80 16.92
N LYS A 92 -8.46 11.01 16.42
CA LYS A 92 -8.59 9.56 16.66
C LYS A 92 -8.37 8.78 15.37
N LEU A 93 -7.58 9.34 14.45
CA LEU A 93 -7.29 8.74 13.16
C LEU A 93 -6.67 7.34 13.27
N ALA A 94 -5.76 7.13 14.23
CA ALA A 94 -5.16 5.82 14.47
C ALA A 94 -6.20 4.74 14.78
N GLN A 95 -7.21 5.06 15.61
CA GLN A 95 -8.29 4.13 15.94
C GLN A 95 -9.19 3.86 14.73
N SER A 96 -9.56 4.90 13.98
CA SER A 96 -10.34 4.75 12.74
C SER A 96 -9.62 3.88 11.71
N LEU A 97 -8.30 4.06 11.57
CA LEU A 97 -7.46 3.30 10.66
C LEU A 97 -7.32 1.84 11.10
N GLN A 98 -7.07 1.59 12.39
CA GLN A 98 -7.04 0.24 12.96
C GLN A 98 -8.36 -0.51 12.69
N GLU A 99 -9.49 0.12 12.98
CA GLU A 99 -10.81 -0.49 12.73
C GLU A 99 -11.12 -0.69 11.24
N THR A 100 -10.49 0.08 10.35
CA THR A 100 -10.57 -0.10 8.90
C THR A 100 -9.80 -1.35 8.47
N PHE A 101 -8.55 -1.49 8.93
CA PHE A 101 -7.74 -2.67 8.64
C PHE A 101 -8.38 -3.95 9.20
N GLU A 102 -8.89 -3.92 10.43
CA GLU A 102 -9.63 -5.05 11.00
C GLU A 102 -10.84 -5.44 10.14
N PHE A 103 -11.60 -4.46 9.67
CA PHE A 103 -12.77 -4.71 8.82
C PHE A 103 -12.36 -5.40 7.51
N ILE A 104 -11.30 -4.93 6.86
CA ILE A 104 -10.79 -5.53 5.62
C ILE A 104 -10.28 -6.95 5.88
N ASN A 105 -9.49 -7.16 6.93
CA ASN A 105 -8.93 -8.46 7.28
C ASN A 105 -10.04 -9.49 7.57
N ILE A 106 -11.06 -9.12 8.34
CA ILE A 106 -12.23 -10.00 8.58
C ILE A 106 -12.95 -10.33 7.28
N ALA A 107 -13.14 -9.34 6.39
CA ALA A 107 -13.78 -9.58 5.10
C ALA A 107 -13.00 -10.57 4.24
N ARG A 108 -11.66 -10.47 4.23
CA ARG A 108 -10.76 -11.37 3.50
C ARG A 108 -10.70 -12.79 4.07
N LEU A 109 -10.76 -12.92 5.40
CA LEU A 109 -10.90 -14.22 6.07
C LEU A 109 -12.23 -14.87 5.68
N SER A 110 -13.32 -14.11 5.76
CA SER A 110 -14.67 -14.61 5.43
C SER A 110 -14.84 -14.95 3.95
N SER A 111 -14.12 -14.28 3.05
CA SER A 111 -14.17 -14.56 1.61
C SER A 111 -13.25 -15.71 1.18
N GLY A 112 -12.34 -16.16 2.06
CA GLY A 112 -11.40 -17.23 1.78
C GLY A 112 -10.27 -16.85 0.81
N ILE A 113 -10.07 -15.55 0.55
CA ILE A 113 -8.98 -15.05 -0.29
C ILE A 113 -7.63 -15.29 0.39
N GLU A 114 -7.59 -15.18 1.71
CA GLU A 114 -6.41 -15.52 2.51
C GLU A 114 -6.31 -17.04 2.71
N SER A 115 -5.28 -17.64 2.12
CA SER A 115 -5.06 -19.09 2.17
C SER A 115 -3.87 -19.45 3.06
N PHE A 116 -3.99 -19.22 4.37
CA PHE A 116 -2.98 -19.64 5.35
C PHE A 116 -2.62 -21.11 5.17
N SER A 117 -1.34 -21.45 5.30
CA SER A 117 -0.78 -22.79 5.05
C SER A 117 -0.84 -23.33 3.60
N CYS A 118 -1.47 -22.63 2.65
CA CYS A 118 -1.55 -23.08 1.24
C CYS A 118 -0.80 -22.16 0.27
N GLY A 119 0.16 -21.38 0.79
CA GLY A 119 0.88 -20.35 0.05
C GLY A 119 0.02 -19.13 -0.26
N ARG A 120 0.60 -18.16 -0.95
CA ARG A 120 -0.05 -16.92 -1.40
C ARG A 120 -0.30 -17.01 -2.89
N LYS A 121 -1.55 -16.84 -3.30
CA LYS A 121 -1.96 -16.88 -4.70
C LYS A 121 -2.02 -15.44 -5.24
N PRO A 122 -1.10 -15.00 -6.13
CA PRO A 122 -1.10 -13.64 -6.66
C PRO A 122 -2.38 -13.24 -7.40
N MET A 123 -3.13 -14.23 -7.91
CA MET A 123 -4.42 -14.01 -8.58
C MET A 123 -5.57 -13.75 -7.61
N TYR A 124 -5.42 -14.08 -6.32
CA TYR A 124 -6.47 -13.96 -5.31
C TYR A 124 -6.26 -12.63 -4.60
N ILE A 125 -6.68 -11.56 -5.25
CA ILE A 125 -6.52 -10.18 -4.76
C ILE A 125 -7.86 -9.49 -4.62
N GLU A 126 -7.93 -8.58 -3.65
CA GLU A 126 -9.04 -7.68 -3.43
C GLU A 126 -8.51 -6.25 -3.43
N PRO A 127 -8.27 -5.66 -4.63
CA PRO A 127 -7.62 -4.36 -4.77
C PRO A 127 -8.39 -3.29 -3.98
N SER A 128 -7.69 -2.71 -3.01
CA SER A 128 -8.28 -1.82 -2.01
C SER A 128 -7.49 -0.54 -1.87
N ALA A 129 -8.19 0.59 -1.90
CA ALA A 129 -7.63 1.93 -1.71
C ALA A 129 -8.04 2.47 -0.35
N ILE A 130 -7.10 2.78 0.51
CA ILE A 130 -7.37 3.48 1.77
C ILE A 130 -6.93 4.92 1.60
N ILE A 131 -7.88 5.85 1.59
CA ILE A 131 -7.64 7.27 1.38
C ILE A 131 -7.84 7.98 2.71
N ILE A 132 -6.73 8.42 3.30
CA ILE A 132 -6.70 9.20 4.54
C ILE A 132 -6.82 10.68 4.17
N LEU A 133 -7.81 11.35 4.74
CA LEU A 133 -8.07 12.77 4.56
C LEU A 133 -7.84 13.49 5.90
N THR A 134 -6.76 14.26 6.01
CA THR A 134 -6.37 14.89 7.27
C THR A 134 -5.54 16.16 7.10
N ILE A 135 -5.24 16.89 8.18
CA ILE A 135 -4.42 18.11 8.17
C ILE A 135 -2.93 17.79 8.41
N SER A 136 -2.03 18.53 7.74
CA SER A 136 -0.58 18.31 7.79
C SER A 136 0.08 18.56 9.16
N ARG A 137 -0.60 19.27 10.06
CA ARG A 137 -0.03 19.82 11.31
C ARG A 137 -0.09 18.89 12.52
N GLN A 138 -0.61 17.67 12.36
CA GLN A 138 -0.76 16.77 13.49
C GLN A 138 0.38 15.78 13.58
N THR A 139 0.96 15.70 14.77
CA THR A 139 1.81 14.58 15.17
C THR A 139 0.89 13.40 15.48
N TYR A 140 0.80 12.48 14.54
CA TYR A 140 0.09 11.22 14.75
C TYR A 140 1.00 10.26 15.49
N ASN A 141 0.58 9.79 16.67
CA ASN A 141 1.15 8.59 17.28
C ASN A 141 0.54 7.34 16.60
N VAL A 142 0.70 7.22 15.28
CA VAL A 142 0.31 6.02 14.53
C VAL A 142 1.54 5.11 14.52
N THR A 143 1.85 4.47 15.64
CA THR A 143 2.86 3.40 15.61
C THR A 143 2.20 2.14 15.05
N LEU A 144 2.63 1.71 13.87
CA LEU A 144 2.13 0.51 13.19
C LEU A 144 2.12 -0.74 14.09
N ASN A 145 3.15 -0.88 14.93
CA ASN A 145 3.29 -1.99 15.88
C ASN A 145 2.26 -1.96 17.04
N ALA A 146 1.58 -0.84 17.27
CA ALA A 146 0.55 -0.72 18.31
C ALA A 146 -0.87 -0.96 17.78
N MET A 147 -1.05 -1.09 16.46
CA MET A 147 -2.35 -1.44 15.85
C MET A 147 -2.59 -2.95 15.87
N THR A 148 -2.13 -3.65 16.91
CA THR A 148 -2.42 -5.06 17.14
C THR A 148 -3.83 -5.20 17.70
N SER A 149 -4.72 -5.80 16.92
CA SER A 149 -6.06 -6.16 17.39
C SER A 149 -6.02 -7.48 18.15
N HIS A 150 -6.74 -7.57 19.26
CA HIS A 150 -6.95 -8.84 19.98
C HIS A 150 -8.12 -9.66 19.43
N ARG A 151 -8.69 -9.26 18.27
CA ARG A 151 -9.77 -10.02 17.64
C ARG A 151 -9.27 -11.36 17.11
N GLU A 152 -10.13 -12.37 17.22
CA GLU A 152 -9.84 -13.72 16.72
C GLU A 152 -9.46 -13.69 15.24
N GLY A 153 -8.42 -14.44 14.88
CA GLY A 153 -7.88 -14.50 13.52
C GLY A 153 -6.97 -13.33 13.13
N MET A 154 -6.88 -12.26 13.94
CA MET A 154 -5.92 -11.17 13.68
C MET A 154 -4.48 -11.55 14.03
N ASP A 155 -4.30 -12.56 14.87
CA ASP A 155 -2.99 -13.10 15.26
C ASP A 155 -2.28 -13.86 14.13
N LEU A 156 -3.00 -14.19 13.06
CA LEU A 156 -2.45 -14.75 11.84
C LEU A 156 -1.71 -13.71 10.98
N TYR A 157 -1.84 -12.42 11.30
CA TYR A 157 -1.25 -11.33 10.53
C TYR A 157 -0.14 -10.63 11.30
N ALA A 158 1.03 -10.45 10.67
CA ALA A 158 2.12 -9.70 11.29
C ALA A 158 1.93 -8.17 11.18
N GLN A 159 1.33 -7.69 10.09
CA GLN A 159 1.01 -6.28 9.88
C GLN A 159 -0.50 -6.08 9.60
N PRO A 160 -1.05 -4.89 9.87
CA PRO A 160 -2.48 -4.63 9.73
C PRO A 160 -2.96 -4.52 8.28
N TYR A 161 -2.09 -4.12 7.35
CA TYR A 161 -2.38 -3.95 5.91
C TYR A 161 -2.06 -5.22 5.10
N ARG A 162 -2.41 -5.28 3.81
CA ARG A 162 -2.11 -6.40 2.89
C ARG A 162 -1.29 -5.97 1.66
N TRP A 163 -0.73 -6.93 0.94
CA TRP A 163 0.09 -6.70 -0.27
C TRP A 163 -0.65 -6.05 -1.45
N ASP A 164 -1.97 -6.10 -1.48
CA ASP A 164 -2.87 -5.57 -2.52
C ASP A 164 -3.66 -4.34 -2.06
N GLU A 165 -3.37 -3.86 -0.84
CA GLU A 165 -3.92 -2.65 -0.27
C GLU A 165 -2.95 -1.48 -0.45
N LYS A 166 -3.46 -0.35 -0.93
CA LYS A 166 -2.68 0.87 -1.18
C LYS A 166 -3.19 2.01 -0.32
N LEU A 167 -2.30 2.62 0.47
CA LEU A 167 -2.66 3.70 1.39
C LEU A 167 -2.21 5.07 0.85
N PHE A 168 -3.17 5.95 0.64
CA PHE A 168 -2.95 7.31 0.16
C PHE A 168 -3.28 8.30 1.26
N THR A 169 -2.38 9.25 1.50
CA THR A 169 -2.61 10.30 2.49
C THR A 169 -2.71 11.65 1.79
N ILE A 170 -3.86 12.31 1.95
CA ILE A 170 -4.08 13.68 1.47
C ILE A 170 -4.02 14.61 2.68
N TYR A 171 -2.99 15.45 2.72
CA TYR A 171 -2.85 16.49 3.73
C TYR A 171 -3.48 17.80 3.27
N PHE A 172 -4.39 18.34 4.05
CA PHE A 172 -4.89 19.68 3.85
C PHE A 172 -3.96 20.69 4.52
N THR A 173 -3.45 21.62 3.72
CA THR A 173 -2.49 22.65 4.17
C THR A 173 -3.12 24.03 4.13
N SER A 174 -2.76 24.86 5.11
CA SER A 174 -3.16 26.27 5.10
C SER A 174 -2.34 27.02 4.04
N PRO A 175 -2.94 27.94 3.28
CA PRO A 175 -2.21 28.79 2.33
C PRO A 175 -1.25 29.78 3.02
N ARG A 176 -1.28 29.90 4.36
CA ARG A 176 -0.33 30.74 5.10
C ARG A 176 1.02 30.01 5.23
N PRO A 177 2.15 30.63 4.80
CA PRO A 177 3.46 30.04 4.98
C PRO A 177 3.71 29.80 6.47
N MET A 178 3.99 28.55 6.85
CA MET A 178 4.42 28.25 8.21
C MET A 178 5.79 28.90 8.41
N LYS A 179 5.90 29.79 9.42
CA LYS A 179 7.20 30.24 9.92
C LYS A 179 7.93 28.99 10.43
N ASN A 180 9.07 28.68 9.82
CA ASN A 180 10.09 27.70 10.21
C ASN A 180 9.64 26.60 11.19
N GLY A 181 9.41 25.39 10.67
CA GLY A 181 9.30 24.18 11.49
C GLY A 181 8.39 23.12 10.88
N THR A 182 9.00 22.10 10.29
CA THR A 182 8.44 20.77 10.00
C THR A 182 7.27 20.68 9.00
N ALA A 183 7.41 21.30 7.83
CA ALA A 183 6.81 20.70 6.64
C ALA A 183 7.74 19.58 6.17
N GLY A 184 7.46 18.32 6.54
CA GLY A 184 8.11 17.16 5.92
C GLY A 184 8.97 16.23 6.78
N THR A 185 8.89 16.26 8.11
CA THR A 185 9.56 15.23 8.93
C THR A 185 8.65 13.99 9.06
N CYS A 186 9.06 12.90 8.40
CA CYS A 186 8.66 11.50 8.62
C CYS A 186 7.45 11.30 9.56
N SER A 187 6.23 11.59 9.10
CA SER A 187 5.06 11.15 9.85
C SER A 187 4.89 9.64 9.64
N PRO A 188 4.44 8.87 10.63
CA PRO A 188 4.23 7.43 10.46
C PRO A 188 3.25 7.08 9.33
N LEU A 189 2.37 8.02 8.96
CA LEU A 189 1.48 7.89 7.81
C LEU A 189 2.23 7.95 6.47
N ASN A 190 3.30 8.75 6.39
CA ASN A 190 4.12 8.82 5.17
C ASN A 190 4.88 7.51 4.96
N GLU A 191 5.43 6.96 6.04
CA GLU A 191 6.10 5.65 6.03
C GLU A 191 5.11 4.55 5.63
N LEU A 192 3.91 4.53 6.22
CA LEU A 192 2.86 3.57 5.89
C LEU A 192 2.38 3.69 4.43
N SER A 193 2.19 4.92 3.94
CA SER A 193 1.87 5.16 2.53
C SER A 193 2.95 4.60 1.60
N ALA A 194 4.23 4.81 1.92
CA ALA A 194 5.34 4.29 1.13
C ALA A 194 5.47 2.75 1.21
N GLU A 195 5.21 2.18 2.40
CA GLU A 195 5.30 0.74 2.64
C GLU A 195 4.22 -0.02 1.86
N THR A 196 2.99 0.52 1.80
CA THR A 196 1.87 -0.04 1.01
C THR A 196 1.96 0.25 -0.49
N GLY A 197 2.95 1.04 -0.94
CA GLY A 197 3.09 1.45 -2.35
C GLY A 197 2.09 2.51 -2.80
N GLY A 198 1.46 3.21 -1.85
CA GLY A 198 0.72 4.43 -2.11
C GLY A 198 1.62 5.67 -2.07
N PHE A 199 1.00 6.85 -2.02
CA PHE A 199 1.72 8.12 -1.97
C PHE A 199 1.01 9.14 -1.09
N VAL A 200 1.77 10.16 -0.73
CA VAL A 200 1.32 11.29 0.07
C VAL A 200 1.22 12.51 -0.84
N THR A 201 0.13 13.25 -0.72
CA THR A 201 -0.08 14.50 -1.45
C THR A 201 -0.62 15.57 -0.52
N SER A 202 -0.40 16.83 -0.86
CA SER A 202 -0.91 17.97 -0.10
C SER A 202 -1.84 18.81 -0.94
N CYS A 203 -3.01 19.15 -0.42
CA CYS A 203 -4.03 19.92 -1.13
C CYS A 203 -4.42 21.17 -0.32
N SER A 204 -4.57 22.29 -1.03
CA SER A 204 -5.02 23.56 -0.45
C SER A 204 -6.44 23.94 -0.88
N ASN A 205 -6.99 23.32 -1.93
CA ASN A 205 -8.28 23.63 -2.51
C ASN A 205 -9.04 22.37 -2.98
N VAL A 206 -10.36 22.52 -3.19
CA VAL A 206 -11.27 21.43 -3.60
C VAL A 206 -10.89 20.84 -4.96
N ASN A 207 -10.50 21.67 -5.93
CA ASN A 207 -10.19 21.19 -7.27
C ASN A 207 -8.95 20.29 -7.28
N HIS A 208 -7.92 20.67 -6.52
CA HIS A 208 -6.69 19.90 -6.37
C HIS A 208 -6.97 18.58 -5.64
N SER A 209 -7.75 18.58 -4.55
CA SER A 209 -8.14 17.34 -3.89
C SER A 209 -8.97 16.43 -4.80
N VAL A 210 -9.88 16.96 -5.62
CA VAL A 210 -10.62 16.14 -6.60
C VAL A 210 -9.70 15.55 -7.66
N THR A 211 -8.73 16.32 -8.19
CA THR A 211 -7.76 15.81 -9.17
C THR A 211 -6.89 14.70 -8.57
N GLU A 212 -6.38 14.89 -7.35
CA GLU A 212 -5.57 13.90 -6.66
C GLU A 212 -6.38 12.64 -6.32
N LEU A 213 -7.63 12.79 -5.88
CA LEU A 213 -8.54 11.66 -5.67
C LEU A 213 -8.79 10.86 -6.95
N ASN A 214 -9.00 11.53 -8.08
CA ASN A 214 -9.14 10.86 -9.38
C ASN A 214 -7.88 10.08 -9.75
N ARG A 215 -6.70 10.69 -9.58
CA ARG A 215 -5.40 10.04 -9.81
C ARG A 215 -5.23 8.79 -8.95
N ILE A 216 -5.60 8.87 -7.67
CA ILE A 216 -5.57 7.73 -6.74
C ILE A 216 -6.46 6.60 -7.24
N LEU A 217 -7.70 6.91 -7.62
CA LEU A 217 -8.64 5.90 -8.10
C LEU A 217 -8.16 5.24 -9.40
N ASP A 218 -7.55 6.00 -10.31
CA ASP A 218 -6.99 5.45 -11.53
C ASP A 218 -5.76 4.57 -11.26
N PHE A 219 -5.00 4.85 -10.21
CA PHE A 219 -3.88 4.02 -9.75
C PHE A 219 -4.34 2.70 -9.12
N VAL A 220 -5.48 2.70 -8.42
CA VAL A 220 -6.05 1.49 -7.78
C VAL A 220 -6.60 0.53 -8.82
N ARG A 221 -7.08 1.04 -9.96
CA ARG A 221 -7.53 0.23 -11.10
C ARG A 221 -6.40 -0.59 -11.72
N ARG A 222 -5.15 -0.13 -11.60
CA ARG A 222 -3.98 -0.93 -11.91
C ARG A 222 -3.79 -1.91 -10.76
N THR A 223 -4.39 -3.08 -10.92
CA THR A 223 -4.26 -4.21 -10.01
C THR A 223 -2.81 -4.62 -9.91
N SER A 224 -2.15 -4.15 -8.86
CA SER A 224 -0.77 -4.52 -8.56
C SER A 224 -0.66 -4.91 -7.11
N ILE A 225 0.17 -5.93 -6.88
CA ILE A 225 0.51 -6.40 -5.55
C ILE A 225 1.97 -6.07 -5.26
N ARG A 226 2.25 -5.81 -3.99
CA ARG A 226 3.58 -5.44 -3.54
C ARG A 226 4.37 -6.68 -3.15
N ILE A 227 5.61 -6.72 -3.61
CA ILE A 227 6.59 -7.76 -3.27
C ILE A 227 7.92 -7.10 -2.93
N ASN A 228 8.66 -7.70 -2.00
CA ASN A 228 10.02 -7.26 -1.69
C ASN A 228 11.01 -8.25 -2.30
N ILE A 229 11.96 -7.71 -3.05
CA ILE A 229 13.02 -8.47 -3.70
C ILE A 229 14.34 -8.11 -3.04
N HIS A 230 15.06 -9.12 -2.59
CA HIS A 230 16.36 -9.04 -1.96
C HIS A 230 17.39 -9.75 -2.82
N ILE A 231 18.56 -9.15 -3.02
CA ILE A 231 19.63 -9.74 -3.84
C ILE A 231 20.77 -10.14 -2.92
N ILE A 232 21.02 -11.46 -2.84
CA ILE A 232 22.04 -12.04 -1.99
C ILE A 232 23.37 -11.86 -2.74
N LYS A 233 24.14 -10.82 -2.36
CA LYS A 233 25.45 -10.37 -2.91
C LYS A 233 25.39 -9.38 -4.08
N GLU A 234 25.30 -8.09 -3.76
CA GLU A 234 25.62 -6.98 -4.68
C GLU A 234 27.15 -6.73 -4.78
N SER A 235 27.94 -7.32 -3.86
CA SER A 235 29.34 -6.98 -3.60
C SER A 235 30.33 -7.39 -4.69
N SER A 236 30.01 -8.35 -5.55
CA SER A 236 30.88 -8.78 -6.66
C SER A 236 30.76 -7.90 -7.91
N MET A 237 29.75 -7.02 -7.99
CA MET A 237 29.45 -6.27 -9.22
C MET A 237 29.93 -4.81 -9.23
N ARG A 238 30.32 -4.22 -8.09
CA ARG A 238 30.86 -2.85 -8.07
C ARG A 238 32.37 -2.76 -8.34
N SER A 239 33.08 -3.89 -8.43
CA SER A 239 34.52 -3.94 -8.64
C SER A 239 34.98 -3.86 -10.11
N GLU A 240 34.08 -3.71 -11.09
CA GLU A 240 34.46 -3.52 -12.51
C GLU A 240 34.23 -2.09 -13.03
N GLY A 241 34.06 -1.12 -12.12
CA GLY A 241 33.92 0.30 -12.45
C GLY A 241 35.25 1.05 -12.35
N ARG A 242 36.04 1.06 -13.43
CA ARG A 242 37.21 1.94 -13.67
C ARG A 242 38.24 2.00 -12.54
N VAL A 243 39.27 1.15 -12.64
CA VAL A 243 40.58 1.44 -12.03
C VAL A 243 41.17 2.67 -12.74
N ASN A 244 40.89 3.88 -12.24
CA ASN A 244 41.77 5.02 -12.49
C ASN A 244 43.08 4.74 -11.75
N ARG A 245 44.19 4.62 -12.48
CA ARG A 245 45.50 4.17 -11.97
C ARG A 245 46.23 5.19 -11.07
N ASP A 246 45.54 6.17 -10.51
CA ASP A 246 46.19 7.31 -9.83
C ASP A 246 45.76 7.52 -8.37
N ILE A 247 45.22 6.49 -7.70
CA ILE A 247 44.93 6.55 -6.26
C ILE A 247 45.90 5.59 -5.54
N PRO A 248 46.68 6.06 -4.54
CA PRO A 248 47.57 5.20 -3.76
C PRO A 248 46.78 4.07 -3.08
N PRO A 249 47.37 2.87 -2.92
CA PRO A 249 46.69 1.75 -2.30
C PRO A 249 46.26 2.11 -0.88
N GLU A 250 44.95 2.13 -0.66
CA GLU A 250 44.33 2.30 0.66
C GLU A 250 44.76 1.14 1.55
N VAL A 251 45.24 1.47 2.75
CA VAL A 251 45.79 0.53 3.73
C VAL A 251 44.76 -0.56 4.05
N ASP A 252 45.15 -1.83 3.89
CA ASP A 252 44.35 -3.00 4.23
C ASP A 252 43.96 -2.98 5.72
N LEU A 253 42.74 -2.52 6.01
CA LEU A 253 42.13 -2.69 7.32
C LEU A 253 41.62 -4.14 7.48
N PRO A 254 41.79 -4.76 8.67
CA PRO A 254 41.35 -6.13 8.94
C PRO A 254 39.86 -6.35 8.63
N ALA A 255 39.54 -7.53 8.08
CA ALA A 255 38.21 -7.91 7.59
C ALA A 255 37.06 -7.78 8.63
N GLU A 256 37.38 -7.69 9.92
CA GLU A 256 36.40 -7.58 11.02
C GLU A 256 35.81 -6.17 11.19
N GLN A 257 36.34 -5.13 10.53
CA GLN A 257 35.84 -3.75 10.63
C GLN A 257 35.06 -3.25 9.41
N ARG A 258 34.89 -4.09 8.38
CA ARG A 258 34.00 -3.71 7.25
C ARG A 258 32.57 -3.71 7.77
N PRO A 259 31.82 -2.60 7.71
CA PRO A 259 30.41 -2.62 8.06
C PRO A 259 29.75 -3.66 7.14
N ALA A 260 29.15 -4.70 7.74
CA ALA A 260 28.39 -5.69 7.00
C ALA A 260 27.41 -4.93 6.10
N GLN A 261 27.66 -4.95 4.78
CA GLN A 261 26.83 -4.24 3.83
C GLN A 261 25.43 -4.81 3.97
N ARG A 262 24.51 -4.01 4.51
CA ARG A 262 23.12 -4.43 4.63
C ARG A 262 22.63 -4.73 3.23
N PRO A 263 22.07 -5.91 3.01
CA PRO A 263 21.63 -6.26 1.67
C PRO A 263 20.50 -5.32 1.25
N THR A 264 20.59 -4.82 0.02
CA THR A 264 19.64 -3.86 -0.53
C THR A 264 18.29 -4.55 -0.76
N ILE A 265 17.25 -4.08 -0.06
CA ILE A 265 15.87 -4.54 -0.25
C ILE A 265 15.19 -3.60 -1.24
N TYR A 266 14.67 -4.17 -2.32
CA TYR A 266 13.95 -3.43 -3.34
C TYR A 266 12.47 -3.77 -3.30
N ALA A 267 11.65 -2.77 -3.05
CA ALA A 267 10.21 -2.94 -3.07
C ALA A 267 9.68 -2.76 -4.50
N CYS A 268 8.99 -3.77 -5.02
CA CYS A 268 8.48 -3.83 -6.38
C CYS A 268 6.95 -3.98 -6.38
N LEU A 269 6.31 -3.49 -7.45
CA LEU A 269 4.90 -3.72 -7.72
C LEU A 269 4.80 -4.75 -8.85
N MET A 270 4.07 -5.82 -8.60
CA MET A 270 3.77 -6.87 -9.56
C MET A 270 2.35 -6.68 -10.08
N HIS A 271 2.21 -6.41 -11.37
CA HIS A 271 0.91 -6.25 -12.01
C HIS A 271 0.24 -7.60 -12.26
N VAL A 272 -0.99 -7.70 -11.79
CA VAL A 272 -1.86 -8.85 -11.99
C VAL A 272 -2.95 -8.43 -12.98
N PRO A 273 -2.98 -8.97 -14.20
CA PRO A 273 -4.02 -8.65 -15.18
C PRO A 273 -5.43 -8.88 -14.61
N LEU A 274 -6.34 -7.93 -14.84
CA LEU A 274 -7.71 -7.97 -14.30
C LEU A 274 -8.49 -9.24 -14.68
N ASN A 275 -8.22 -9.81 -15.86
CA ASN A 275 -8.84 -11.04 -16.34
C ASN A 275 -8.35 -12.30 -15.61
N LEU A 276 -7.23 -12.22 -14.90
CA LEU A 276 -6.68 -13.33 -14.12
C LEU A 276 -7.06 -13.25 -12.64
N VAL A 277 -7.67 -12.16 -12.19
CA VAL A 277 -8.07 -12.02 -10.79
C VAL A 277 -9.18 -13.00 -10.44
N GLY A 278 -8.99 -13.76 -9.35
CA GLY A 278 -9.87 -14.85 -8.92
C GLY A 278 -9.72 -16.14 -9.73
N VAL A 279 -8.88 -16.16 -10.76
CA VAL A 279 -8.58 -17.36 -11.53
C VAL A 279 -7.59 -18.23 -10.77
N TYR A 280 -7.66 -19.55 -10.97
CA TYR A 280 -6.71 -20.51 -10.39
C TYR A 280 -5.27 -20.12 -10.74
N SER A 281 -4.43 -19.95 -9.71
CA SER A 281 -2.98 -19.78 -9.86
C SER A 281 -2.31 -21.14 -9.79
N ASN A 282 -1.43 -21.43 -10.74
CA ASN A 282 -0.74 -22.71 -10.80
C ASN A 282 0.37 -22.79 -9.74
N TRP A 283 1.04 -21.66 -9.47
CA TRP A 283 2.24 -21.61 -8.64
C TRP A 283 2.11 -20.53 -7.56
N PRO A 284 1.51 -20.85 -6.40
CA PRO A 284 1.46 -19.92 -5.28
C PRO A 284 2.85 -19.66 -4.70
N ILE A 285 3.06 -18.46 -4.17
CA ILE A 285 4.28 -18.11 -3.43
C ILE A 285 4.24 -18.88 -2.10
N PRO A 286 5.26 -19.68 -1.76
CA PRO A 286 5.26 -20.47 -0.52
C PRO A 286 5.27 -19.59 0.74
N GLU A 287 4.88 -20.18 1.85
CA GLU A 287 4.99 -19.53 3.17
C GLU A 287 6.45 -19.38 3.59
N SER A 288 6.73 -18.36 4.41
CA SER A 288 8.06 -18.12 4.98
C SER A 288 8.42 -19.05 6.13
N TYR A 289 7.51 -19.92 6.55
CA TYR A 289 7.68 -20.86 7.66
C TYR A 289 7.59 -22.31 7.18
N ASN A 290 8.24 -23.21 7.91
CA ASN A 290 8.17 -24.64 7.64
C ASN A 290 6.88 -25.24 8.20
N GLN A 291 5.99 -25.66 7.32
CA GLN A 291 4.67 -26.19 7.66
C GLN A 291 4.75 -27.49 8.48
N LEU A 292 5.76 -28.33 8.24
CA LEU A 292 5.94 -29.62 8.91
C LEU A 292 6.34 -29.48 10.39
N LYS A 293 6.78 -28.29 10.81
CA LYS A 293 7.20 -27.99 12.19
C LYS A 293 6.12 -27.28 13.00
N ILE A 294 4.94 -27.06 12.44
CA ILE A 294 3.83 -26.40 13.13
C ILE A 294 3.13 -27.44 14.00
N VAL A 295 3.17 -27.23 15.32
CA VAL A 295 2.54 -28.12 16.30
C VAL A 295 1.18 -27.56 16.73
N ASP A 296 1.15 -26.32 17.24
CA ASP A 296 -0.08 -25.76 17.85
C ASP A 296 -0.54 -24.42 17.25
N LYS A 297 0.39 -23.56 16.80
CA LYS A 297 0.06 -22.21 16.33
C LYS A 297 0.78 -21.85 15.04
N ILE A 298 0.01 -21.38 14.07
CA ILE A 298 0.53 -20.86 12.80
C ILE A 298 1.27 -19.53 13.06
N PRO A 299 2.50 -19.35 12.55
CA PRO A 299 3.21 -18.08 12.68
C PRO A 299 2.46 -16.94 11.96
N PRO A 300 2.52 -15.71 12.49
CA PRO A 300 1.90 -14.57 11.81
C PRO A 300 2.54 -14.34 10.43
N ARG A 301 1.69 -14.27 9.41
CA ARG A 301 2.09 -14.07 8.02
C ARG A 301 2.45 -12.60 7.79
N LEU A 302 3.63 -12.35 7.23
CA LEU A 302 4.05 -11.02 6.77
C LEU A 302 3.13 -10.51 5.66
N SER A 303 2.76 -9.24 5.64
CA SER A 303 1.87 -8.73 4.60
C SER A 303 2.53 -8.73 3.22
N ILE A 304 3.78 -8.29 3.12
CA ILE A 304 4.55 -8.27 1.88
C ILE A 304 5.52 -9.46 1.88
N PRO A 305 5.51 -10.34 0.85
CA PRO A 305 6.45 -11.44 0.78
C PRO A 305 7.86 -10.93 0.47
N ASN A 306 8.84 -11.45 1.20
CA ASN A 306 10.26 -11.18 0.97
C ASN A 306 10.86 -12.34 0.16
N MET A 307 11.25 -12.08 -1.08
CA MET A 307 11.88 -13.04 -1.97
C MET A 307 13.35 -12.69 -2.13
N ALA A 308 14.21 -13.69 -1.99
CA ALA A 308 15.66 -13.51 -2.12
C ALA A 308 16.17 -14.23 -3.36
N PHE A 309 16.97 -13.53 -4.16
CA PHE A 309 17.59 -14.06 -5.38
C PHE A 309 19.09 -14.15 -5.17
N ASP A 310 19.63 -15.34 -5.40
CA ASP A 310 21.08 -15.58 -5.48
C ASP A 310 21.46 -15.61 -6.96
N LEU A 311 22.24 -14.62 -7.38
CA LEU A 311 22.65 -14.48 -8.78
C LEU A 311 23.82 -15.41 -9.13
N ASP A 312 24.57 -15.89 -8.14
CA ASP A 312 25.73 -16.77 -8.36
C ASP A 312 25.31 -18.21 -8.65
N LYS A 313 24.04 -18.56 -8.39
CA LYS A 313 23.48 -19.91 -8.55
C LYS A 313 22.27 -19.90 -9.49
N PRO A 314 22.44 -19.57 -10.79
CA PRO A 314 21.34 -19.58 -11.73
C PRO A 314 20.77 -21.00 -11.83
N THR A 315 19.49 -21.15 -11.48
CA THR A 315 18.79 -22.42 -11.69
C THR A 315 18.33 -22.47 -13.14
N LYS A 316 18.87 -23.40 -13.94
CA LYS A 316 18.35 -23.64 -15.30
C LYS A 316 16.96 -24.26 -15.17
N ILE A 317 15.93 -23.52 -15.60
CA ILE A 317 14.56 -24.05 -15.68
C ILE A 317 14.50 -24.94 -16.92
N VAL A 318 14.60 -26.24 -16.72
CA VAL A 318 14.51 -27.25 -17.77
C VAL A 318 13.13 -27.89 -17.69
N ASN A 319 12.08 -27.27 -18.23
CA ASN A 319 10.83 -27.98 -18.51
C ASN A 319 9.87 -27.17 -19.40
N GLN A 320 9.48 -27.76 -20.54
CA GLN A 320 8.53 -27.18 -21.51
C GLN A 320 7.05 -27.47 -21.15
N CYS A 321 6.77 -28.31 -20.14
CA CYS A 321 5.40 -28.74 -19.79
C CYS A 321 4.79 -28.01 -18.58
N ILE A 322 5.44 -26.98 -18.04
CA ILE A 322 4.91 -26.21 -16.91
C ILE A 322 3.94 -25.15 -17.44
N LYS A 323 2.72 -25.12 -16.91
CA LYS A 323 1.79 -24.01 -17.19
C LYS A 323 2.37 -22.70 -16.65
N PRO A 324 2.61 -21.69 -17.50
CA PRO A 324 3.21 -20.45 -17.06
C PRO A 324 2.17 -19.54 -16.38
N ASP A 325 2.56 -18.93 -15.28
CA ASP A 325 1.88 -17.75 -14.74
C ASP A 325 2.71 -16.53 -15.17
N ILE A 326 2.11 -15.58 -15.89
CA ILE A 326 2.80 -14.39 -16.42
C ILE A 326 2.50 -13.19 -15.52
N TYR A 327 3.54 -12.59 -14.97
CA TYR A 327 3.47 -11.39 -14.14
C TYR A 327 4.37 -10.30 -14.69
N SER A 328 3.92 -9.04 -14.65
CA SER A 328 4.73 -7.89 -15.03
C SER A 328 5.20 -7.12 -13.80
N LEU A 329 6.45 -6.65 -13.79
CA LEU A 329 7.05 -5.93 -12.66
C LEU A 329 7.25 -4.45 -13.00
N GLU A 330 6.85 -3.55 -12.09
CA GLU A 330 6.85 -2.09 -12.31
C GLU A 330 8.22 -1.43 -12.09
N ASN A 331 9.28 -2.18 -11.81
CA ASN A 331 10.62 -1.62 -11.59
C ASN A 331 11.67 -2.30 -12.49
N PRO A 332 11.84 -1.85 -13.73
CA PRO A 332 12.91 -2.32 -14.60
C PRO A 332 14.30 -1.79 -14.17
N VAL A 333 14.38 -0.74 -13.32
CA VAL A 333 15.67 -0.15 -12.91
C VAL A 333 16.48 -1.12 -12.05
N LEU A 334 15.79 -1.90 -11.21
CA LEU A 334 16.32 -3.10 -10.56
C LEU A 334 17.13 -3.95 -11.54
N PHE A 335 16.56 -4.22 -12.72
CA PHE A 335 17.12 -5.08 -13.75
C PHE A 335 18.02 -4.39 -14.78
N ARG A 336 18.11 -3.05 -14.77
CA ARG A 336 18.99 -2.32 -15.70
C ARG A 336 20.46 -2.46 -15.36
N ASN A 337 20.79 -2.64 -14.08
CA ASN A 337 22.17 -2.91 -13.64
C ASN A 337 22.54 -4.38 -13.82
N PHE A 338 21.56 -5.26 -14.01
CA PHE A 338 21.79 -6.66 -14.35
C PHE A 338 21.92 -6.74 -15.88
N ARG A 339 23.15 -6.75 -16.38
CA ARG A 339 23.41 -7.33 -17.71
C ARG A 339 23.03 -8.80 -17.60
N PHE A 340 21.82 -9.16 -18.03
CA PHE A 340 21.60 -10.53 -18.48
C PHE A 340 22.68 -10.77 -19.52
N LEU A 341 23.56 -11.73 -19.27
CA LEU A 341 24.45 -12.24 -20.29
C LEU A 341 23.54 -12.82 -21.38
N ASN A 342 23.15 -11.96 -22.33
CA ASN A 342 22.93 -12.39 -23.70
C ASN A 342 24.32 -12.77 -24.22
N GLU A 343 24.84 -13.89 -23.73
CA GLU A 343 25.62 -14.73 -24.62
C GLU A 343 24.58 -15.49 -25.42
N GLU A 344 24.69 -15.35 -26.73
CA GLU A 344 23.97 -16.08 -27.76
C GLU A 344 23.86 -17.55 -27.38
N ALA A 345 22.76 -17.92 -26.73
CA ALA A 345 22.27 -19.29 -26.80
C ALA A 345 21.45 -19.31 -28.09
N ASP A 346 22.11 -19.70 -29.18
CA ASP A 346 21.47 -20.11 -30.41
C ASP A 346 20.30 -21.03 -30.07
N PHE A 347 19.08 -20.49 -30.20
CA PHE A 347 17.88 -21.30 -30.28
C PHE A 347 17.80 -21.80 -31.72
N GLU A 348 18.41 -22.95 -31.99
CA GLU A 348 17.98 -23.77 -33.13
C GLU A 348 16.62 -24.39 -32.78
N VAL A 349 15.68 -24.22 -33.73
CA VAL A 349 14.27 -24.64 -33.70
C VAL A 349 14.12 -26.15 -33.71
#